data_AF-A0AAV2I0J6-F1
#
_entry.id   AF-A0AAV2I0J6-F1
#
_cell.length_a   1.000
_cell.length_b   1.000
_cell.length_c   1.000
_cell.angle_alpha   90.00
_cell.angle_beta   90.00
_cell.angle_gamma   90.00
#
_symmetry.space_group_name_H-M   'P 1'
#
loop_
_entity.id
_entity.type
_entity.pdbx_description
1 polymer ?
#
loop_
_entity_poly.entity_id
_entity_poly.type
_entity_poly.pdbx_seq_one_letter_code
_entity_poly.pdbx_strand_id
1 'polypeptide(L)'
;MASKSLFTCILRPSPITLLCANNNNLALLPSSYACVQQVRHRRFPKFVVRPTTRKVWHVRKWTQKHDDKLITSNEQFIQDIVVQNYANKSESPLKDAPWNRNPYIKGTRRTGVLALKLGTMVQWTKDGKGINVTLLQVLDNHVINYVPPELYKFYPSHLPHHSDRFGLQVVGALSCDPRQFSKPYNNLFVKAGVPPKRWLTRFLVTPDAAVQPGTPLCVNHFRVGDYVDVQGRTRDWGFQGVIKRWHMKGMPASHGVTKSHRKMGSTGGGGDKDGIWKGKHMPGMMGNRFSTLFGVKIWRINTKYNILYVRGRSIAGAPHTFVRVSDTVLPTKRIKAENAENVPMPTWFPEDETEPIPEELFDEEMFQFTSPSVELEAES
;
A
#
# COMPACT_ATOMS: atom_id res chain seq x y z
N MET A 1 33.68 25.01 -24.05
CA MET A 1 33.36 26.35 -24.60
C MET A 1 31.85 26.43 -24.83
N ALA A 2 31.22 27.53 -24.41
CA ALA A 2 29.91 28.09 -24.84
C ALA A 2 28.64 27.20 -24.73
N SER A 3 27.76 27.46 -23.75
CA SER A 3 26.50 28.25 -23.84
C SER A 3 25.39 27.58 -24.66
N LYS A 4 24.36 27.02 -24.00
CA LYS A 4 23.06 27.68 -23.73
C LYS A 4 22.40 28.35 -24.94
N SER A 5 21.26 27.75 -25.31
CA SER A 5 19.92 28.34 -25.47
C SER A 5 19.36 28.40 -26.89
N LEU A 6 18.51 27.40 -27.19
CA LEU A 6 17.38 27.56 -28.10
C LEU A 6 16.12 27.56 -27.24
N PHE A 7 15.50 28.72 -27.08
CA PHE A 7 14.08 28.82 -26.81
C PHE A 7 13.47 29.65 -27.94
N THR A 8 12.76 28.93 -28.78
CA THR A 8 11.87 29.41 -29.82
C THR A 8 10.57 29.95 -29.23
N CYS A 9 9.97 30.86 -30.01
CA CYS A 9 8.57 31.33 -29.97
C CYS A 9 8.23 32.47 -29.01
N ILE A 10 8.52 33.69 -29.46
CA ILE A 10 7.78 34.91 -29.12
C ILE A 10 6.52 34.93 -30.00
N LEU A 11 5.34 34.79 -29.39
CA LEU A 11 4.08 35.21 -29.99
C LEU A 11 3.97 36.74 -29.85
N ARG A 12 3.88 37.44 -30.99
CA ARG A 12 3.56 38.87 -31.06
C ARG A 12 2.04 39.05 -30.98
N PRO A 13 1.50 39.96 -30.16
CA PRO A 13 0.20 40.55 -30.41
C PRO A 13 0.36 41.80 -31.28
N SER A 14 -0.33 41.83 -32.43
CA SER A 14 -0.53 43.01 -33.26
C SER A 14 -1.57 43.95 -32.60
N PRO A 15 -1.32 45.27 -32.51
CA PRO A 15 -2.37 46.22 -32.15
C PRO A 15 -3.17 46.61 -33.40
N ILE A 16 -4.49 46.42 -33.36
CA ILE A 16 -5.44 47.06 -34.27
C ILE A 16 -5.57 48.51 -33.80
N THR A 17 -5.11 49.45 -34.61
CA THR A 17 -5.31 50.89 -34.44
C THR A 17 -6.70 51.29 -34.91
N LEU A 18 -7.54 51.81 -34.01
CA LEU A 18 -8.72 52.60 -34.39
C LEU A 18 -8.38 54.08 -34.23
N LEU A 19 -8.41 54.80 -35.35
CA LEU A 19 -8.34 56.25 -35.44
C LEU A 19 -9.66 56.85 -34.96
N CYS A 20 -9.60 57.83 -34.06
CA CYS A 20 -10.64 58.83 -33.93
C CYS A 20 -9.98 60.19 -33.64
N ALA A 21 -10.29 61.17 -34.49
CA ALA A 21 -9.80 62.53 -34.42
C ALA A 21 -10.71 63.38 -33.52
N ASN A 22 -10.13 64.15 -32.58
CA ASN A 22 -10.20 65.61 -32.57
C ASN A 22 -9.69 66.23 -31.25
N ASN A 23 -8.93 67.31 -31.45
CA ASN A 23 -8.74 68.51 -30.63
C ASN A 23 -8.25 68.41 -29.17
N ASN A 24 -6.99 68.83 -29.02
CA ASN A 24 -6.47 69.74 -27.99
C ASN A 24 -6.77 69.39 -26.53
N ASN A 25 -5.96 68.49 -25.96
CA ASN A 25 -5.17 68.73 -24.74
C ASN A 25 -4.42 67.44 -24.37
N LEU A 26 -3.09 67.51 -24.33
CA LEU A 26 -2.22 66.45 -23.84
C LEU A 26 -2.27 66.39 -22.32
N ALA A 27 -3.02 65.44 -21.77
CA ALA A 27 -2.87 64.99 -20.39
C ALA A 27 -2.66 63.47 -20.38
N LEU A 28 -1.43 63.04 -20.09
CA LEU A 28 -1.08 61.64 -19.87
C LEU A 28 -1.65 61.19 -18.51
N LEU A 29 -2.76 60.46 -18.52
CA LEU A 29 -3.18 59.66 -17.37
C LEU A 29 -2.51 58.28 -17.46
N PRO A 30 -1.79 57.81 -16.43
CA PRO A 30 -1.26 56.45 -16.43
C PRO A 30 -2.43 55.47 -16.34
N SER A 31 -2.56 54.63 -17.38
CA SER A 31 -3.50 53.52 -17.42
C SER A 31 -3.31 52.62 -16.20
N SER A 32 -4.43 52.31 -15.56
CA SER A 32 -4.56 51.37 -14.45
C SER A 32 -3.73 50.10 -14.66
N TYR A 33 -2.82 49.84 -13.72
CA TYR A 33 -2.19 48.52 -13.58
C TYR A 33 -3.30 47.51 -13.26
N ALA A 34 -3.68 46.69 -14.23
CA ALA A 34 -4.47 45.50 -13.96
C ALA A 34 -3.61 44.53 -13.13
N CYS A 35 -3.76 44.60 -11.81
CA CYS A 35 -3.19 43.65 -10.86
C CYS A 35 -3.86 42.30 -11.09
N VAL A 36 -3.22 41.43 -11.88
CA VAL A 36 -3.61 40.01 -11.94
C VAL A 36 -3.21 39.38 -10.61
N GLN A 37 -4.11 39.42 -9.63
CA GLN A 37 -3.99 38.57 -8.45
C GLN A 37 -4.17 37.11 -8.89
N GLN A 38 -3.07 36.41 -9.10
CA GLN A 38 -3.08 34.95 -9.12
C GLN A 38 -3.52 34.45 -7.74
N VAL A 39 -4.81 34.15 -7.60
CA VAL A 39 -5.33 33.36 -6.48
C VAL A 39 -4.86 31.92 -6.68
N ARG A 40 -3.62 31.63 -6.23
CA ARG A 40 -3.20 30.25 -6.02
C ARG A 40 -3.97 29.75 -4.82
N HIS A 41 -4.98 28.91 -5.03
CA HIS A 41 -5.53 28.10 -3.95
C HIS A 41 -4.37 27.44 -3.20
N ARG A 42 -4.18 27.82 -1.93
CA ARG A 42 -3.24 27.16 -1.03
C ARG A 42 -3.71 25.72 -0.85
N ARG A 43 -3.26 24.81 -1.71
CA ARG A 43 -3.23 23.40 -1.37
C ARG A 43 -2.28 23.30 -0.19
N PHE A 44 -2.82 23.10 1.02
CA PHE A 44 -2.01 22.79 2.18
C PHE A 44 -1.06 21.66 1.77
N PRO A 45 0.27 21.82 1.92
CA PRO A 45 1.17 20.70 1.68
C PRO A 45 0.71 19.57 2.60
N LYS A 46 0.48 18.37 2.05
CA LYS A 46 0.14 17.19 2.86
C LYS A 46 1.32 16.93 3.79
N PHE A 47 1.27 17.49 5.00
CA PHE A 47 2.27 17.24 6.01
C PHE A 47 2.16 15.76 6.37
N VAL A 48 3.21 15.00 6.08
CA VAL A 48 3.30 13.63 6.58
C VAL A 48 3.76 13.74 8.04
N VAL A 49 2.82 13.97 8.94
CA VAL A 49 3.06 13.83 10.38
C VAL A 49 3.31 12.35 10.62
N ARG A 50 4.53 12.02 11.05
CA ARG A 50 4.80 10.70 11.61
C ARG A 50 4.30 10.75 13.05
N PRO A 51 3.34 9.93 13.45
CA PRO A 51 3.12 9.74 14.88
C PRO A 51 4.39 9.06 15.42
N THR A 52 5.21 9.83 16.14
CA THR A 52 6.27 9.30 17.02
C THR A 52 5.65 8.55 18.19
N THR A 53 4.40 8.87 18.51
CA THR A 53 3.56 8.14 19.45
C THR A 53 3.07 6.82 18.86
N ARG A 54 3.10 5.78 19.69
CA ARG A 54 2.48 4.49 19.37
C ARG A 54 1.00 4.72 19.07
N LYS A 55 0.45 3.93 18.14
CA LYS A 55 -0.98 3.99 17.84
C LYS A 55 -1.77 3.66 19.10
N VAL A 56 -2.74 4.51 19.44
CA VAL A 56 -3.47 4.51 20.73
C VAL A 56 -4.12 3.15 21.05
N TRP A 57 -4.54 2.40 20.04
CA TRP A 57 -5.15 1.08 20.20
C TRP A 57 -4.16 -0.04 20.57
N HIS A 58 -2.86 0.15 20.37
CA HIS A 58 -1.86 -0.81 20.80
C HIS A 58 -1.46 -0.48 22.25
N VAL A 59 -2.39 -0.74 23.18
CA VAL A 59 -2.17 -0.53 24.62
C VAL A 59 -1.03 -1.42 25.07
N ARG A 60 0.00 -0.84 25.71
CA ARG A 60 1.05 -1.62 26.35
C ARG A 60 0.37 -2.36 27.51
N LYS A 61 0.47 -3.69 27.55
CA LYS A 61 0.25 -4.40 28.80
C LYS A 61 1.32 -3.84 29.74
N TRP A 62 0.92 -3.01 30.70
CA TRP A 62 1.75 -2.71 31.87
C TRP A 62 1.72 -3.97 32.71
N THR A 63 2.36 -5.02 32.23
CA THR A 63 2.63 -6.18 33.08
C THR A 63 3.75 -5.74 33.98
N GLN A 64 3.44 -5.53 35.27
CA GLN A 64 4.35 -6.04 36.29
C GLN A 64 4.73 -7.44 35.82
N LYS A 65 6.01 -7.63 35.47
CA LYS A 65 6.52 -8.98 35.25
C LYS A 65 6.46 -9.62 36.62
N HIS A 66 5.41 -10.39 36.88
CA HIS A 66 5.43 -11.31 37.99
C HIS A 66 6.41 -12.40 37.59
N ASP A 67 7.48 -12.59 38.37
CA ASP A 67 8.39 -13.73 38.26
C ASP A 67 7.74 -15.00 38.82
N ASP A 68 6.43 -15.17 38.58
CA ASP A 68 5.67 -16.35 38.94
C ASP A 68 5.98 -17.41 37.88
N LYS A 69 7.09 -18.11 38.08
CA LYS A 69 7.46 -19.26 37.24
C LYS A 69 6.40 -20.32 37.43
N LEU A 70 5.54 -20.48 36.43
CA LEU A 70 4.60 -21.58 36.37
C LEU A 70 5.40 -22.89 36.33
N ILE A 71 4.88 -23.93 36.99
CA ILE A 71 5.40 -25.29 36.82
C ILE A 71 5.17 -25.67 35.35
N THR A 72 6.13 -26.38 34.74
CA THR A 72 6.06 -26.81 33.33
C THR A 72 4.74 -27.50 32.98
N SER A 73 4.20 -28.32 33.90
CA SER A 73 2.88 -28.96 33.75
C SER A 73 1.74 -27.96 33.58
N ASN A 74 1.74 -26.87 34.36
CA ASN A 74 0.72 -25.82 34.26
C ASN A 74 0.89 -25.01 32.96
N GLU A 75 2.11 -24.82 32.48
CA GLU A 75 2.34 -24.14 31.19
C GLU A 75 1.79 -24.96 30.02
N GLN A 76 2.06 -26.26 30.00
CA GLN A 76 1.51 -27.20 29.02
C GLN A 76 -0.01 -27.22 29.08
N PHE A 77 -0.59 -27.36 30.28
CA PHE A 77 -2.04 -27.31 30.48
C PHE A 77 -2.69 -26.03 29.94
N ILE A 78 -2.06 -24.86 30.18
CA ILE A 78 -2.57 -23.59 29.65
C ILE A 78 -2.43 -23.54 28.12
N GLN A 79 -1.33 -24.04 27.56
CA GLN A 79 -1.16 -24.13 26.11
C GLN A 79 -2.23 -25.02 25.48
N ASP A 80 -2.50 -26.17 26.09
CA ASP A 80 -3.53 -27.12 25.65
C ASP A 80 -4.93 -26.49 25.70
N ILE A 81 -5.27 -25.77 26.77
CA ILE A 81 -6.53 -25.02 26.87
C ILE A 81 -6.65 -23.97 25.76
N VAL A 82 -5.57 -23.26 25.45
CA VAL A 82 -5.56 -22.26 24.37
C VAL A 82 -5.78 -22.95 23.02
N VAL A 83 -5.08 -24.06 22.76
CA VAL A 83 -5.27 -24.83 21.53
C VAL A 83 -6.71 -25.36 21.45
N GLN A 84 -7.25 -25.95 22.50
CA GLN A 84 -8.63 -26.44 22.52
C GLN A 84 -9.67 -25.34 22.25
N ASN A 85 -9.50 -24.16 22.86
CA ASN A 85 -10.45 -23.05 22.71
C ASN A 85 -10.40 -22.35 21.35
N TYR A 86 -9.22 -22.31 20.72
CA TYR A 86 -8.99 -21.47 19.53
C TYR A 86 -8.60 -22.26 18.27
N ALA A 87 -7.91 -23.40 18.37
CA ALA A 87 -7.51 -24.22 17.23
C ALA A 87 -8.66 -25.10 16.72
N ASN A 88 -9.53 -25.57 17.61
CA ASN A 88 -10.67 -26.43 17.24
C ASN A 88 -11.91 -25.64 16.78
N LYS A 89 -11.90 -24.31 16.88
CA LYS A 89 -12.89 -23.44 16.23
C LYS A 89 -12.47 -23.21 14.78
N SER A 90 -12.59 -24.26 13.97
CA SER A 90 -12.51 -24.15 12.51
C SER A 90 -13.67 -23.36 11.92
N GLU A 91 -14.70 -23.07 12.73
CA GLU A 91 -15.95 -22.48 12.29
C GLU A 91 -16.21 -21.17 13.03
N SER A 92 -16.45 -20.11 12.26
CA SER A 92 -16.88 -18.84 12.83
C SER A 92 -18.24 -19.04 13.51
N PRO A 93 -18.47 -18.48 14.72
CA PRO A 93 -19.76 -18.55 15.41
C PRO A 93 -20.88 -17.79 14.67
N LEU A 94 -20.55 -17.20 13.53
CA LEU A 94 -21.44 -16.41 12.68
C LEU A 94 -21.87 -17.17 11.42
N LYS A 95 -21.53 -18.45 11.23
CA LYS A 95 -21.84 -19.21 9.98
C LYS A 95 -23.30 -19.10 9.49
N ASP A 96 -24.27 -18.79 10.35
CA ASP A 96 -25.66 -18.52 9.94
C ASP A 96 -25.75 -17.27 9.05
N ALA A 97 -26.24 -17.44 7.82
CA ALA A 97 -26.28 -16.39 6.79
C ALA A 97 -27.31 -15.29 7.11
N PRO A 98 -27.01 -14.04 6.72
CA PRO A 98 -27.50 -13.62 5.40
C PRO A 98 -26.47 -12.83 4.56
N TRP A 99 -25.19 -13.21 4.55
CA TRP A 99 -24.23 -12.54 3.64
C TRP A 99 -24.35 -13.10 2.22
N ASN A 100 -25.09 -12.39 1.38
CA ASN A 100 -25.28 -12.75 -0.02
C ASN A 100 -23.95 -12.68 -0.80
N ARG A 101 -23.63 -13.75 -1.52
CA ARG A 101 -22.50 -13.80 -2.45
C ARG A 101 -22.92 -13.15 -3.77
N ASN A 102 -22.58 -11.89 -3.96
CA ASN A 102 -22.92 -11.15 -5.18
C ASN A 102 -21.87 -11.38 -6.27
N PRO A 103 -22.25 -11.39 -7.56
CA PRO A 103 -21.29 -11.44 -8.66
C PRO A 103 -20.41 -10.18 -8.72
N TYR A 104 -19.29 -10.25 -9.43
CA TYR A 104 -18.43 -9.09 -9.62
C TYR A 104 -19.08 -8.07 -10.56
N ILE A 105 -19.28 -6.85 -10.06
CA ILE A 105 -19.79 -5.71 -10.83
C ILE A 105 -18.63 -4.75 -11.12
N LYS A 106 -18.69 -4.06 -12.26
CA LYS A 106 -17.69 -3.04 -12.61
C LYS A 106 -17.61 -1.96 -11.52
N GLY A 107 -16.45 -1.86 -10.87
CA GLY A 107 -16.22 -0.89 -9.79
C GLY A 107 -16.33 -1.48 -8.38
N THR A 108 -16.73 -2.75 -8.26
CA THR A 108 -16.64 -3.54 -7.04
C THR A 108 -15.19 -3.61 -6.56
N ARG A 109 -15.01 -3.45 -5.26
CA ARG A 109 -13.70 -3.53 -4.61
C ARG A 109 -13.78 -4.60 -3.53
N ARG A 110 -13.16 -5.75 -3.78
CA ARG A 110 -13.05 -6.84 -2.83
C ARG A 110 -12.03 -6.57 -1.74
N THR A 111 -12.04 -7.44 -0.74
CA THR A 111 -11.05 -7.49 0.33
C THR A 111 -9.66 -7.80 -0.22
N GLY A 112 -8.65 -7.62 0.62
CA GLY A 112 -7.29 -8.05 0.32
C GLY A 112 -6.74 -8.89 1.46
N VAL A 113 -5.46 -9.25 1.34
CA VAL A 113 -4.78 -10.11 2.29
C VAL A 113 -3.58 -9.40 2.92
N LEU A 114 -3.15 -9.89 4.07
CA LEU A 114 -1.87 -9.55 4.66
C LEU A 114 -0.89 -10.69 4.37
N ALA A 115 0.30 -10.35 3.88
CA ALA A 115 1.31 -11.34 3.55
C ALA A 115 2.65 -11.00 4.17
N LEU A 116 3.40 -12.01 4.57
CA LEU A 116 4.78 -11.93 5.00
C LEU A 116 5.70 -11.92 3.77
N LYS A 117 6.51 -10.88 3.61
CA LYS A 117 7.53 -10.85 2.56
C LYS A 117 8.66 -11.81 2.92
N LEU A 118 8.81 -12.93 2.24
CA LEU A 118 9.90 -13.88 2.51
C LEU A 118 11.22 -13.39 1.91
N GLY A 119 11.22 -13.13 0.61
CA GLY A 119 12.45 -12.81 -0.11
C GLY A 119 12.19 -12.55 -1.59
N THR A 120 13.27 -12.47 -2.35
CA THR A 120 13.21 -12.26 -3.80
C THR A 120 14.03 -13.31 -4.50
N MET A 121 13.55 -13.79 -5.65
CA MET A 121 14.26 -14.74 -6.49
C MET A 121 14.01 -14.41 -7.96
N VAL A 122 14.80 -15.03 -8.84
CA VAL A 122 14.66 -14.89 -10.29
C VAL A 122 13.83 -16.04 -10.82
N GLN A 123 12.97 -15.75 -11.78
CA GLN A 123 12.20 -16.71 -12.56
C GLN A 123 12.37 -16.41 -14.04
N TRP A 124 12.10 -17.39 -14.90
CA TRP A 124 12.31 -17.26 -16.34
C TRP A 124 10.99 -17.33 -17.08
N THR A 125 10.86 -16.53 -18.15
CA THR A 125 9.78 -16.72 -19.13
C THR A 125 10.16 -17.79 -20.12
N LYS A 126 9.16 -18.29 -20.86
CA LYS A 126 9.39 -19.16 -22.02
C LYS A 126 10.28 -18.49 -23.08
N ASP A 127 10.23 -17.17 -23.23
CA ASP A 127 11.15 -16.40 -24.10
C ASP A 127 12.63 -16.37 -23.63
N GLY A 128 12.97 -16.95 -22.47
CA GLY A 128 14.31 -16.85 -21.89
C GLY A 128 14.62 -15.53 -21.16
N LYS A 129 13.62 -14.68 -20.89
CA LYS A 129 13.82 -13.42 -20.14
C LYS A 129 13.75 -13.67 -18.63
N GLY A 130 14.74 -13.15 -17.90
CA GLY A 130 14.76 -13.19 -16.43
C GLY A 130 13.82 -12.17 -15.80
N ILE A 131 12.90 -12.65 -14.96
CA ILE A 131 11.96 -11.85 -14.17
C ILE A 131 12.35 -11.97 -12.69
N ASN A 132 12.58 -10.82 -12.04
CA ASN A 132 12.69 -10.77 -10.59
C ASN A 132 11.30 -10.86 -9.95
N VAL A 133 11.13 -11.75 -8.99
CA VAL A 133 9.87 -12.02 -8.29
C VAL A 133 10.10 -11.94 -6.78
N THR A 134 9.14 -11.36 -6.05
CA THR A 134 9.09 -11.37 -4.59
C THR A 134 8.10 -12.42 -4.10
N LEU A 135 8.51 -13.21 -3.12
CA LEU A 135 7.71 -14.23 -2.43
C LEU A 135 6.94 -13.58 -1.28
N LEU A 136 5.61 -13.67 -1.30
CA LEU A 136 4.72 -13.16 -0.26
C LEU A 136 3.86 -14.31 0.30
N GLN A 137 4.10 -14.69 1.55
CA GLN A 137 3.38 -15.78 2.19
C GLN A 137 2.17 -15.26 2.97
N VAL A 138 0.97 -15.80 2.71
CA VAL A 138 -0.24 -15.52 3.47
C VAL A 138 -0.31 -16.46 4.67
N LEU A 139 -0.27 -15.90 5.88
CA LEU A 139 -0.27 -16.64 7.15
C LEU A 139 -1.53 -16.32 7.96
N ASP A 140 -2.34 -17.34 8.24
CA ASP A 140 -3.51 -17.29 9.14
C ASP A 140 -4.38 -16.04 8.99
N ASN A 141 -4.68 -15.64 7.75
CA ASN A 141 -5.48 -14.46 7.53
C ASN A 141 -6.95 -14.73 7.81
N HIS A 142 -7.54 -13.89 8.65
CA HIS A 142 -8.97 -13.95 8.95
C HIS A 142 -9.57 -12.57 8.91
N VAL A 143 -10.82 -12.52 8.49
CA VAL A 143 -11.66 -11.33 8.60
C VAL A 143 -12.09 -11.16 10.06
N ILE A 144 -11.96 -9.96 10.62
CA ILE A 144 -12.23 -9.72 12.06
C ILE A 144 -13.50 -8.90 12.26
N ASN A 145 -13.70 -7.89 11.43
CA ASN A 145 -14.85 -7.02 11.55
C ASN A 145 -15.17 -6.41 10.19
N TYR A 146 -16.45 -6.09 9.99
CA TYR A 146 -16.94 -5.30 8.87
C TYR A 146 -17.70 -4.10 9.44
N VAL A 147 -17.37 -2.91 8.94
CA VAL A 147 -18.13 -1.68 9.24
C VAL A 147 -18.80 -1.24 7.93
N PRO A 148 -20.14 -1.15 7.88
CA PRO A 148 -20.84 -0.70 6.68
C PRO A 148 -20.53 0.78 6.36
N PRO A 149 -20.77 1.23 5.11
CA PRO A 149 -20.47 2.60 4.68
C PRO A 149 -21.14 3.67 5.56
N GLU A 150 -22.38 3.43 5.99
CA GLU A 150 -23.18 4.33 6.82
C GLU A 150 -22.46 4.68 8.12
N LEU A 151 -21.97 3.66 8.83
CA LEU A 151 -21.22 3.84 10.07
C LEU A 151 -19.79 4.35 9.81
N TYR A 152 -19.19 3.93 8.69
CA TYR A 152 -17.83 4.34 8.34
C TYR A 152 -17.70 5.85 8.09
N LYS A 153 -18.75 6.49 7.56
CA LYS A 153 -18.82 7.95 7.33
C LYS A 153 -18.51 8.79 8.56
N PHE A 154 -18.88 8.31 9.74
CA PHE A 154 -18.71 9.04 11.01
C PHE A 154 -17.32 8.89 11.63
N TYR A 155 -16.41 8.12 11.02
CA TYR A 155 -15.07 7.97 11.57
C TYR A 155 -14.27 9.28 11.51
N PRO A 156 -13.62 9.69 12.61
CA PRO A 156 -12.82 10.91 12.69
C PRO A 156 -11.52 10.73 11.91
N SER A 157 -11.60 10.86 10.59
CA SER A 157 -10.45 11.01 9.72
C SER A 157 -10.79 12.07 8.69
N HIS A 158 -9.82 12.91 8.30
CA HIS A 158 -9.99 13.94 7.27
C HIS A 158 -10.85 13.40 6.13
N LEU A 159 -12.07 13.95 5.95
CA LEU A 159 -13.17 13.38 5.18
C LEU A 159 -12.70 12.45 4.05
N PRO A 160 -13.02 11.14 4.09
CA PRO A 160 -12.71 10.28 2.97
C PRO A 160 -13.56 10.74 1.79
N HIS A 161 -12.94 11.31 0.76
CA HIS A 161 -13.53 11.26 -0.57
C HIS A 161 -13.96 9.79 -0.78
N HIS A 162 -15.27 9.51 -0.91
CA HIS A 162 -15.88 8.19 -1.06
C HIS A 162 -16.29 7.38 0.19
N SER A 163 -16.47 7.96 1.38
CA SER A 163 -17.00 7.22 2.55
C SER A 163 -18.39 6.61 2.31
N ASP A 164 -19.23 7.25 1.49
CA ASP A 164 -20.60 6.78 1.22
C ASP A 164 -20.62 5.51 0.36
N ARG A 165 -19.52 5.20 -0.37
CA ARG A 165 -19.45 4.08 -1.32
C ARG A 165 -18.85 2.81 -0.71
N PHE A 166 -17.92 2.97 0.22
CA PHE A 166 -17.08 1.86 0.70
C PHE A 166 -17.30 1.62 2.20
N GLY A 167 -17.51 0.36 2.56
CA GLY A 167 -17.37 -0.12 3.92
C GLY A 167 -15.90 -0.37 4.28
N LEU A 168 -15.67 -0.66 5.55
CA LEU A 168 -14.36 -0.95 6.10
C LEU A 168 -14.28 -2.39 6.58
N GLN A 169 -13.49 -3.22 5.89
CA GLN A 169 -13.17 -4.56 6.35
C GLN A 169 -11.86 -4.56 7.13
N VAL A 170 -11.87 -5.11 8.34
CA VAL A 170 -10.66 -5.34 9.15
C VAL A 170 -10.22 -6.79 8.96
N VAL A 171 -8.96 -6.97 8.57
CA VAL A 171 -8.34 -8.28 8.36
C VAL A 171 -7.11 -8.37 9.25
N GLY A 172 -6.91 -9.54 9.86
CA GLY A 172 -5.74 -9.81 10.68
C GLY A 172 -4.95 -11.03 10.22
N ALA A 173 -3.64 -10.99 10.47
CA ALA A 173 -2.68 -12.02 10.09
C ALA A 173 -1.85 -12.47 11.27
N LEU A 174 -1.38 -13.73 11.18
CA LEU A 174 -0.57 -14.43 12.17
C LEU A 174 -1.27 -14.57 13.53
N SER A 175 -1.74 -15.77 13.83
CA SER A 175 -2.28 -16.14 15.14
C SER A 175 -1.21 -16.01 16.22
N CYS A 176 -1.57 -15.51 17.38
CA CYS A 176 -0.68 -15.36 18.53
C CYS A 176 -1.41 -15.68 19.83
N ASP A 177 -0.65 -15.96 20.89
CA ASP A 177 -1.24 -16.32 22.17
C ASP A 177 -2.01 -15.14 22.78
N PRO A 178 -3.26 -15.36 23.24
CA PRO A 178 -4.06 -14.32 23.88
C PRO A 178 -3.39 -13.70 25.12
N ARG A 179 -2.51 -14.45 25.80
CA ARG A 179 -1.78 -14.01 27.01
C ARG A 179 -0.85 -12.82 26.74
N GLN A 180 -0.34 -12.70 25.51
CA GLN A 180 0.61 -11.66 25.10
C GLN A 180 -0.06 -10.29 24.94
N PHE A 181 -1.38 -10.25 24.76
CA PHE A 181 -2.13 -9.03 24.51
C PHE A 181 -3.02 -8.63 25.70
N SER A 182 -3.55 -7.41 25.65
CA SER A 182 -4.47 -6.90 26.64
C SER A 182 -5.89 -7.46 26.41
N LYS A 183 -6.69 -7.57 27.48
CA LYS A 183 -8.10 -7.98 27.40
C LYS A 183 -8.92 -7.21 26.35
N PRO A 184 -8.87 -5.86 26.25
CA PRO A 184 -9.62 -5.14 25.22
C PRO A 184 -9.16 -5.48 23.79
N TYR A 185 -7.88 -5.78 23.59
CA TYR A 185 -7.41 -6.23 22.28
C TYR A 185 -7.99 -7.61 21.93
N ASN A 186 -7.96 -8.55 22.87
CA ASN A 186 -8.53 -9.88 22.69
C ASN A 186 -10.05 -9.83 22.42
N ASN A 187 -10.78 -8.92 23.08
CA ASN A 187 -12.22 -8.74 22.88
C ASN A 187 -12.61 -8.38 21.44
N LEU A 188 -11.69 -7.81 20.63
CA LEU A 188 -11.95 -7.53 19.21
C LEU A 188 -12.22 -8.81 18.40
N PHE A 189 -11.58 -9.91 18.77
CA PHE A 189 -11.59 -11.16 18.03
C PHE A 189 -12.69 -12.12 18.48
N VAL A 190 -13.23 -11.91 19.69
CA VAL A 190 -14.28 -12.75 20.29
C VAL A 190 -15.52 -12.83 19.39
N LYS A 191 -15.94 -11.68 18.80
CA LYS A 191 -17.08 -11.65 17.88
C LYS A 191 -16.88 -12.48 16.62
N ALA A 192 -15.65 -12.52 16.10
CA ALA A 192 -15.29 -13.31 14.93
C ALA A 192 -14.96 -14.77 15.28
N GLY A 193 -14.81 -15.11 16.56
CA GLY A 193 -14.44 -16.45 17.03
C GLY A 193 -13.00 -16.86 16.74
N VAL A 194 -12.12 -15.94 16.36
CA VAL A 194 -10.74 -16.24 15.93
C VAL A 194 -9.72 -15.95 17.06
N PRO A 195 -8.53 -16.59 17.06
CA PRO A 195 -7.44 -16.20 17.94
C PRO A 195 -6.95 -14.77 17.64
N PRO A 196 -6.37 -14.08 18.63
CA PRO A 196 -5.85 -12.74 18.43
C PRO A 196 -4.71 -12.75 17.41
N LYS A 197 -4.78 -11.80 16.49
CA LYS A 197 -3.82 -11.67 15.39
C LYS A 197 -2.77 -10.62 15.72
N ARG A 198 -1.51 -10.84 15.31
CA ARG A 198 -0.41 -9.89 15.57
C ARG A 198 -0.50 -8.63 14.72
N TRP A 199 -0.94 -8.78 13.47
CA TRP A 199 -1.02 -7.69 12.50
C TRP A 199 -2.46 -7.47 12.09
N LEU A 200 -2.90 -6.21 12.12
CA LEU A 200 -4.23 -5.79 11.68
C LEU A 200 -4.11 -4.74 10.59
N THR A 201 -4.90 -4.88 9.55
CA THR A 201 -5.06 -3.86 8.52
C THR A 201 -6.51 -3.69 8.15
N ARG A 202 -6.79 -2.62 7.42
CA ARG A 202 -8.12 -2.30 6.92
C ARG A 202 -8.14 -2.22 5.41
N PHE A 203 -9.20 -2.73 4.82
CA PHE A 203 -9.50 -2.63 3.41
C PHE A 203 -10.79 -1.83 3.22
N LEU A 204 -10.79 -0.96 2.21
CA LEU A 204 -12.01 -0.32 1.75
C LEU A 204 -12.66 -1.29 0.78
N VAL A 205 -13.90 -1.65 1.05
CA VAL A 205 -14.60 -2.74 0.37
C VAL A 205 -15.99 -2.26 -0.01
N THR A 206 -16.47 -2.59 -1.20
CA THR A 206 -17.87 -2.30 -1.57
C THR A 206 -18.81 -3.21 -0.78
N PRO A 207 -20.03 -2.76 -0.39
CA PRO A 207 -20.99 -3.60 0.35
C PRO A 207 -21.21 -4.98 -0.26
N ASP A 208 -21.24 -5.05 -1.60
CA ASP A 208 -21.42 -6.29 -2.36
C ASP A 208 -20.27 -7.30 -2.18
N ALA A 209 -19.08 -6.83 -1.82
CA ALA A 209 -17.88 -7.64 -1.64
C ALA A 209 -17.49 -7.82 -0.16
N ALA A 210 -18.40 -7.45 0.75
CA ALA A 210 -18.17 -7.59 2.17
C ALA A 210 -18.11 -9.08 2.56
N VAL A 211 -17.15 -9.41 3.41
CA VAL A 211 -16.92 -10.79 3.86
C VAL A 211 -17.29 -10.88 5.32
N GLN A 212 -17.88 -12.02 5.68
CA GLN A 212 -18.28 -12.30 7.05
C GLN A 212 -17.06 -12.31 8.01
N PRO A 213 -17.19 -11.73 9.21
CA PRO A 213 -16.19 -11.88 10.26
C PRO A 213 -15.97 -13.35 10.64
N GLY A 214 -14.71 -13.75 10.77
CA GLY A 214 -14.28 -15.11 11.07
C GLY A 214 -13.89 -15.92 9.84
N THR A 215 -14.24 -15.50 8.63
CA THR A 215 -13.87 -16.21 7.40
C THR A 215 -12.35 -16.20 7.18
N PRO A 216 -11.72 -17.35 6.89
CA PRO A 216 -10.32 -17.43 6.54
C PRO A 216 -10.07 -16.91 5.11
N LEU A 217 -8.92 -16.27 4.89
CA LEU A 217 -8.51 -15.77 3.57
C LEU A 217 -7.23 -16.49 3.13
N CYS A 218 -7.34 -17.27 2.05
CA CYS A 218 -6.22 -18.00 1.46
C CYS A 218 -5.58 -17.24 0.29
N VAL A 219 -4.49 -17.76 -0.26
CA VAL A 219 -3.86 -17.16 -1.45
C VAL A 219 -4.75 -17.24 -2.69
N ASN A 220 -5.59 -18.26 -2.78
CA ASN A 220 -6.53 -18.51 -3.88
C ASN A 220 -7.56 -17.39 -4.05
N HIS A 221 -7.62 -16.43 -3.10
CA HIS A 221 -8.30 -15.15 -3.30
C HIS A 221 -7.84 -14.43 -4.56
N PHE A 222 -6.58 -14.59 -4.98
CA PHE A 222 -6.08 -14.04 -6.24
C PHE A 222 -5.93 -15.15 -7.28
N ARG A 223 -6.04 -14.78 -8.55
CA ARG A 223 -5.69 -15.66 -9.67
C ARG A 223 -4.34 -15.27 -10.26
N VAL A 224 -3.71 -16.20 -10.96
CA VAL A 224 -2.48 -15.91 -11.70
C VAL A 224 -2.81 -14.95 -12.86
N GLY A 225 -1.91 -14.02 -13.16
CA GLY A 225 -2.15 -12.96 -14.16
C GLY A 225 -2.78 -11.69 -13.58
N ASP A 226 -3.41 -11.76 -12.40
CA ASP A 226 -4.01 -10.59 -11.74
C ASP A 226 -2.95 -9.52 -11.38
N TYR A 227 -3.39 -8.26 -11.38
CA TYR A 227 -2.59 -7.14 -10.92
C TYR A 227 -2.99 -6.69 -9.52
N VAL A 228 -2.00 -6.65 -8.62
CA VAL A 228 -2.17 -6.26 -7.22
C VAL A 228 -1.38 -5.00 -6.87
N ASP A 229 -1.88 -4.27 -5.88
CA ASP A 229 -1.16 -3.21 -5.20
C ASP A 229 -0.59 -3.75 -3.88
N VAL A 230 0.72 -3.62 -3.70
CA VAL A 230 1.42 -4.09 -2.50
C VAL A 230 1.88 -2.89 -1.68
N GLN A 231 1.33 -2.75 -0.47
CA GLN A 231 1.67 -1.70 0.47
C GLN A 231 2.48 -2.26 1.64
N GLY A 232 3.68 -1.73 1.84
CA GLY A 232 4.58 -2.15 2.92
C GLY A 232 5.19 -0.95 3.65
N ARG A 233 5.79 -1.21 4.81
CA ARG A 233 6.58 -0.21 5.53
C ARG A 233 8.01 -0.24 5.00
N THR A 234 8.48 0.86 4.44
CA THR A 234 9.85 0.97 3.90
C THR A 234 10.89 0.76 5.01
N ARG A 235 12.05 0.21 4.68
CA ARG A 235 13.19 0.07 5.60
C ARG A 235 13.49 1.40 6.32
N ASP A 236 13.77 1.33 7.62
CA ASP A 236 14.19 2.50 8.39
C ASP A 236 15.67 2.77 8.13
N TRP A 237 15.99 4.01 7.76
CA TRP A 237 17.36 4.47 7.58
C TRP A 237 17.74 5.54 8.61
N GLY A 238 16.89 5.86 9.58
CA GLY A 238 17.17 6.87 10.61
C GLY A 238 17.28 8.29 10.05
N PHE A 239 17.98 9.16 10.77
CA PHE A 239 18.25 10.54 10.34
C PHE A 239 19.28 10.55 9.22
N GLN A 240 18.91 11.08 8.06
CA GLN A 240 19.76 11.12 6.87
C GLN A 240 20.01 12.55 6.39
N GLY A 241 21.23 12.78 5.91
CA GLY A 241 21.63 14.02 5.26
C GLY A 241 20.91 14.21 3.91
N VAL A 242 20.97 15.44 3.39
CA VAL A 242 20.24 15.85 2.18
C VAL A 242 20.60 15.06 0.92
N ILE A 243 21.86 14.62 0.79
CA ILE A 243 22.32 13.84 -0.35
C ILE A 243 21.60 12.48 -0.39
N LYS A 244 21.61 11.72 0.71
CA LYS A 244 20.97 10.41 0.73
C LYS A 244 19.44 10.52 0.72
N ARG A 245 18.89 11.52 1.42
CA ARG A 245 17.43 11.69 1.58
C ARG A 245 16.74 12.20 0.33
N TRP A 246 17.37 13.14 -0.38
CA TRP A 246 16.78 13.88 -1.48
C TRP A 246 17.59 13.84 -2.77
N HIS A 247 18.67 13.05 -2.82
CA HIS A 247 19.55 12.91 -3.99
C HIS A 247 20.14 14.26 -4.46
N MET A 248 20.39 15.19 -3.54
CA MET A 248 21.09 16.45 -3.84
C MET A 248 22.55 16.16 -4.22
N LYS A 249 23.10 16.92 -5.18
CA LYS A 249 24.45 16.68 -5.73
C LYS A 249 25.59 16.96 -4.73
N GLY A 250 25.41 17.89 -3.79
CA GLY A 250 26.49 18.36 -2.90
C GLY A 250 27.41 19.38 -3.59
N MET A 251 28.57 19.65 -2.99
CA MET A 251 29.62 20.51 -3.52
C MET A 251 30.81 19.67 -4.03
N PRO A 252 31.64 20.18 -4.97
CA PRO A 252 32.77 19.44 -5.48
C PRO A 252 33.79 19.09 -4.39
N ALA A 253 34.61 18.07 -4.65
CA ALA A 253 35.65 17.61 -3.74
C ALA A 253 36.93 18.48 -3.80
N SER A 254 37.25 19.02 -4.99
CA SER A 254 38.44 19.85 -5.26
C SER A 254 38.11 21.34 -5.41
N HIS A 255 39.10 22.15 -5.80
CA HIS A 255 38.99 23.60 -6.08
C HIS A 255 38.56 24.46 -4.87
N GLY A 256 39.19 24.23 -3.71
CA GLY A 256 39.08 25.13 -2.55
C GLY A 256 37.80 24.98 -1.71
N VAL A 257 36.97 23.96 -1.96
CA VAL A 257 35.78 23.68 -1.14
C VAL A 257 36.18 23.20 0.25
N THR A 258 35.88 24.00 1.29
CA THR A 258 36.20 23.65 2.67
C THR A 258 34.94 23.23 3.46
N LYS A 259 34.97 22.02 4.03
CA LYS A 259 33.95 21.49 4.98
C LYS A 259 32.49 21.55 4.49
N SER A 260 32.23 21.63 3.18
CA SER A 260 30.89 21.83 2.62
C SER A 260 30.43 20.80 1.58
N HIS A 261 31.25 19.77 1.30
CA HIS A 261 30.98 18.74 0.29
C HIS A 261 29.57 18.12 0.37
N ARG A 262 29.05 17.94 1.60
CA ARG A 262 27.74 17.29 1.85
C ARG A 262 26.67 18.22 2.45
N LYS A 263 26.92 19.53 2.44
CA LYS A 263 25.96 20.53 2.96
C LYS A 263 24.80 20.73 1.97
N MET A 264 23.69 21.27 2.48
CA MET A 264 22.48 21.57 1.71
C MET A 264 22.66 22.74 0.73
N GLY A 265 23.60 23.65 1.00
CA GLY A 265 23.71 24.92 0.28
C GLY A 265 22.63 25.90 0.74
N SER A 266 22.17 26.76 -0.17
CA SER A 266 21.19 27.80 0.16
C SER A 266 19.80 27.22 0.45
N THR A 267 19.23 27.63 1.58
CA THR A 267 17.90 27.24 2.04
C THR A 267 16.83 28.29 1.69
N GLY A 268 17.24 29.55 1.50
CA GLY A 268 16.38 30.73 1.48
C GLY A 268 15.44 30.86 0.27
N GLY A 269 14.37 31.66 0.47
CA GLY A 269 13.40 32.02 -0.57
C GLY A 269 13.76 33.27 -1.39
N GLY A 270 14.61 34.15 -0.85
CA GLY A 270 14.99 35.45 -1.44
C GLY A 270 13.87 36.51 -1.37
N GLY A 271 14.26 37.80 -1.27
CA GLY A 271 13.36 38.96 -1.38
C GLY A 271 12.38 39.15 -0.21
N ASP A 272 11.17 39.63 -0.52
CA ASP A 272 10.13 40.09 0.42
C ASP A 272 9.52 39.02 1.35
N LYS A 273 9.94 37.76 1.23
CA LYS A 273 9.46 36.66 2.08
C LYS A 273 10.56 36.21 3.00
N ASP A 274 10.56 36.79 4.20
CA ASP A 274 11.39 36.36 5.32
C ASP A 274 10.91 35.00 5.84
N GLY A 275 11.47 33.92 5.30
CA GLY A 275 11.21 32.58 5.80
C GLY A 275 11.57 31.44 4.85
N ILE A 276 11.47 30.22 5.39
CA ILE A 276 11.70 28.98 4.65
C ILE A 276 10.36 28.49 4.11
N TRP A 277 10.31 28.17 2.81
CA TRP A 277 9.13 27.56 2.19
C TRP A 277 8.73 26.26 2.90
N LYS A 278 7.47 26.16 3.32
CA LYS A 278 6.93 24.93 3.93
C LYS A 278 7.11 23.76 2.97
N GLY A 279 7.72 22.67 3.46
CA GLY A 279 8.02 21.48 2.66
C GLY A 279 9.37 21.52 1.92
N LYS A 280 10.22 22.53 2.14
CA LYS A 280 11.60 22.54 1.62
C LYS A 280 12.34 21.26 2.02
N HIS A 281 13.04 20.65 1.06
CA HIS A 281 13.82 19.44 1.26
C HIS A 281 15.01 19.66 2.20
N MET A 282 14.92 19.13 3.43
CA MET A 282 15.92 19.28 4.50
C MET A 282 16.40 17.92 5.02
N PRO A 283 17.55 17.84 5.73
CA PRO A 283 17.97 16.59 6.36
C PRO A 283 16.93 16.13 7.40
N GLY A 284 16.88 14.83 7.67
CA GLY A 284 15.91 14.28 8.62
C GLY A 284 15.64 12.80 8.43
N MET A 285 14.63 12.28 9.15
CA MET A 285 14.27 10.88 9.10
C MET A 285 13.89 10.41 7.69
N MET A 286 14.51 9.32 7.25
CA MET A 286 14.29 8.68 5.96
C MET A 286 13.80 7.24 6.14
N GLY A 287 12.86 6.82 5.29
CA GLY A 287 12.26 5.48 5.39
C GLY A 287 11.22 5.38 6.50
N ASN A 288 10.98 4.15 6.99
CA ASN A 288 10.02 3.85 8.07
C ASN A 288 8.57 4.32 7.84
N ARG A 289 8.15 4.51 6.59
CA ARG A 289 6.83 4.99 6.18
C ARG A 289 6.12 3.95 5.31
N PHE A 290 4.80 4.02 5.24
CA PHE A 290 4.06 3.20 4.28
C PHE A 290 4.30 3.71 2.85
N SER A 291 4.61 2.78 1.95
CA SER A 291 4.71 3.02 0.51
C SER A 291 3.97 1.89 -0.20
N THR A 292 3.28 2.25 -1.28
CA THR A 292 2.52 1.31 -2.09
C THR A 292 3.18 1.20 -3.46
N LEU A 293 3.43 -0.03 -3.90
CA LEU A 293 3.80 -0.35 -5.27
C LEU A 293 2.53 -0.78 -6.01
N PHE A 294 2.19 -0.07 -7.08
CA PHE A 294 0.91 -0.25 -7.78
C PHE A 294 1.04 -1.12 -9.02
N GLY A 295 0.01 -1.92 -9.32
CA GLY A 295 -0.16 -2.62 -10.60
C GLY A 295 0.87 -3.69 -10.88
N VAL A 296 1.12 -4.56 -9.89
CA VAL A 296 2.13 -5.61 -9.93
C VAL A 296 1.48 -6.94 -10.31
N LYS A 297 1.97 -7.60 -11.38
CA LYS A 297 1.43 -8.88 -11.88
C LYS A 297 1.79 -10.04 -10.94
N ILE A 298 0.86 -10.96 -10.72
CA ILE A 298 1.10 -12.25 -10.08
C ILE A 298 1.52 -13.26 -11.14
N TRP A 299 2.67 -13.90 -10.95
CA TRP A 299 3.26 -14.86 -11.90
C TRP A 299 3.02 -16.31 -11.53
N ARG A 300 2.94 -16.59 -10.24
CA ARG A 300 2.78 -17.94 -9.70
C ARG A 300 2.06 -17.89 -8.37
N ILE A 301 1.31 -18.94 -8.08
CA ILE A 301 0.65 -19.16 -6.80
C ILE A 301 1.01 -20.57 -6.34
N ASN A 302 1.45 -20.70 -5.09
CA ASN A 302 1.58 -22.00 -4.43
C ASN A 302 0.48 -22.12 -3.37
N THR A 303 -0.42 -23.07 -3.56
CA THR A 303 -1.62 -23.26 -2.73
C THR A 303 -1.29 -23.94 -1.41
N LYS A 304 -0.37 -24.93 -1.44
CA LYS A 304 0.09 -25.71 -0.28
C LYS A 304 0.71 -24.85 0.82
N TYR A 305 1.61 -23.94 0.46
CA TYR A 305 2.31 -23.08 1.41
C TYR A 305 1.69 -21.67 1.52
N ASN A 306 0.61 -21.42 0.78
CA ASN A 306 -0.03 -20.11 0.68
C ASN A 306 0.99 -19.01 0.30
N ILE A 307 1.68 -19.17 -0.83
CA ILE A 307 2.68 -18.19 -1.31
C ILE A 307 2.27 -17.57 -2.66
N LEU A 308 2.32 -16.24 -2.70
CA LEU A 308 2.17 -15.39 -3.88
C LEU A 308 3.53 -15.01 -4.45
N TYR A 309 3.67 -15.15 -5.77
CA TYR A 309 4.87 -14.80 -6.52
C TYR A 309 4.59 -13.55 -7.34
N VAL A 310 5.00 -12.40 -6.81
CA VAL A 310 4.63 -11.08 -7.34
C VAL A 310 5.82 -10.43 -8.06
N ARG A 311 5.58 -9.80 -9.22
CA ARG A 311 6.64 -9.17 -10.03
C ARG A 311 7.44 -8.10 -9.27
N GLY A 312 8.74 -8.09 -9.48
CA GLY A 312 9.66 -7.02 -9.10
C GLY A 312 10.28 -7.18 -7.72
N ARG A 313 11.45 -6.54 -7.55
CA ARG A 313 12.24 -6.50 -6.30
C ARG A 313 11.82 -5.36 -5.36
N SER A 314 11.02 -4.43 -5.86
CA SER A 314 10.76 -3.12 -5.25
C SER A 314 9.68 -3.11 -4.17
N ILE A 315 9.24 -4.29 -3.68
CA ILE A 315 8.25 -4.36 -2.60
C ILE A 315 8.84 -3.76 -1.32
N ALA A 316 8.15 -2.79 -0.74
CA ALA A 316 8.61 -2.06 0.43
C ALA A 316 8.75 -2.97 1.66
N GLY A 317 9.87 -2.84 2.35
CA GLY A 317 10.14 -3.56 3.61
C GLY A 317 11.31 -4.53 3.53
N ALA A 318 11.84 -4.87 4.70
CA ALA A 318 12.84 -5.93 4.86
C ALA A 318 12.18 -7.31 4.65
N PRO A 319 12.94 -8.38 4.41
CA PRO A 319 12.40 -9.74 4.54
C PRO A 319 11.78 -9.94 5.93
N HIS A 320 10.78 -10.81 6.01
CA HIS A 320 9.92 -11.09 7.16
C HIS A 320 9.12 -9.89 7.70
N THR A 321 8.84 -8.90 6.85
CA THR A 321 7.90 -7.82 7.18
C THR A 321 6.55 -8.07 6.54
N PHE A 322 5.48 -7.69 7.26
CA PHE A 322 4.12 -7.81 6.73
C PHE A 322 3.83 -6.69 5.73
N VAL A 323 3.23 -7.08 4.62
CA VAL A 323 2.74 -6.22 3.55
C VAL A 323 1.25 -6.45 3.36
N ARG A 324 0.55 -5.40 2.98
CA ARG A 324 -0.86 -5.42 2.62
C ARG A 324 -0.95 -5.58 1.11
N VAL A 325 -1.65 -6.61 0.66
CA VAL A 325 -1.89 -6.91 -0.76
C VAL A 325 -3.38 -6.75 -1.04
N SER A 326 -3.72 -6.00 -2.08
CA SER A 326 -5.10 -5.86 -2.57
C SER A 326 -5.09 -5.77 -4.08
N ASP A 327 -6.24 -5.94 -4.72
CA ASP A 327 -6.37 -5.64 -6.15
C ASP A 327 -5.90 -4.23 -6.50
N THR A 328 -5.44 -4.08 -7.73
CA THR A 328 -4.94 -2.79 -8.19
C THR A 328 -6.04 -1.75 -8.34
N VAL A 329 -5.73 -0.54 -7.88
CA VAL A 329 -6.60 0.63 -8.08
C VAL A 329 -6.41 1.24 -9.48
N LEU A 330 -5.31 0.91 -10.18
CA LEU A 330 -4.98 1.49 -11.48
C LEU A 330 -6.06 1.18 -12.53
N PRO A 331 -6.63 2.18 -13.21
CA PRO A 331 -7.70 1.97 -14.20
C PRO A 331 -7.32 1.04 -15.35
N THR A 332 -6.05 1.09 -15.79
CA THR A 332 -5.56 0.32 -16.95
C THR A 332 -5.34 -1.15 -16.65
N LYS A 333 -5.15 -1.52 -15.38
CA LYS A 333 -4.77 -2.87 -14.94
C LYS A 333 -5.81 -3.52 -14.02
N ARG A 334 -6.91 -2.82 -13.75
CA ARG A 334 -8.01 -3.37 -12.95
C ARG A 334 -8.67 -4.51 -13.72
N ILE A 335 -9.22 -5.46 -12.99
CA ILE A 335 -10.12 -6.50 -13.50
C ILE A 335 -11.19 -5.84 -14.38
N LYS A 336 -11.26 -6.25 -15.64
CA LYS A 336 -12.27 -5.82 -16.60
C LYS A 336 -13.49 -6.72 -16.50
N ALA A 337 -14.62 -6.25 -17.02
CA ALA A 337 -15.87 -7.01 -17.03
C ALA A 337 -15.73 -8.37 -17.75
N GLU A 338 -14.94 -8.43 -18.82
CA GLU A 338 -14.63 -9.66 -19.55
C GLU A 338 -13.94 -10.73 -18.69
N ASN A 339 -13.14 -10.33 -17.70
CA ASN A 339 -12.42 -11.24 -16.81
C ASN A 339 -13.13 -11.40 -15.45
N ALA A 340 -14.33 -10.81 -15.29
CA ALA A 340 -15.04 -10.76 -14.01
C ALA A 340 -15.48 -12.15 -13.52
N GLU A 341 -15.82 -13.05 -14.44
CA GLU A 341 -16.29 -14.41 -14.14
C GLU A 341 -15.20 -15.28 -13.52
N ASN A 342 -13.93 -15.03 -13.87
CA ASN A 342 -12.79 -15.83 -13.39
C ASN A 342 -12.32 -15.43 -11.98
N VAL A 343 -12.82 -14.32 -11.43
CA VAL A 343 -12.35 -13.75 -10.18
C VAL A 343 -13.24 -14.21 -9.02
N PRO A 344 -12.67 -14.84 -7.98
CA PRO A 344 -13.47 -15.28 -6.84
C PRO A 344 -14.03 -14.08 -6.07
N MET A 345 -15.32 -14.15 -5.75
CA MET A 345 -16.11 -13.06 -5.18
C MET A 345 -17.08 -13.63 -4.13
N PRO A 346 -17.20 -13.02 -2.93
CA PRO A 346 -16.38 -11.92 -2.39
C PRO A 346 -14.91 -12.31 -2.14
N THR A 347 -14.67 -13.60 -1.91
CA THR A 347 -13.39 -14.26 -1.70
C THR A 347 -13.46 -15.68 -2.26
N TRP A 348 -12.36 -16.42 -2.23
CA TRP A 348 -12.35 -17.86 -2.54
C TRP A 348 -12.85 -18.68 -1.35
N PHE A 349 -13.72 -19.66 -1.60
CA PHE A 349 -14.21 -20.62 -0.61
C PHE A 349 -13.89 -22.05 -1.06
N PRO A 350 -13.40 -22.92 -0.16
CA PRO A 350 -13.09 -24.31 -0.51
C PRO A 350 -14.32 -25.15 -0.81
N GLU A 351 -15.51 -24.74 -0.33
CA GLU A 351 -16.78 -25.44 -0.53
C GLU A 351 -17.29 -25.36 -1.97
N ASP A 352 -16.87 -24.34 -2.72
CA ASP A 352 -17.39 -24.05 -4.06
C ASP A 352 -16.63 -24.83 -5.16
N GLU A 353 -15.47 -25.41 -4.84
CA GLU A 353 -14.65 -26.15 -5.79
C GLU A 353 -14.85 -27.66 -5.64
N THR A 354 -15.30 -28.30 -6.72
CA THR A 354 -15.49 -29.76 -6.80
C THR A 354 -14.18 -30.52 -7.01
N GLU A 355 -13.18 -29.87 -7.60
CA GLU A 355 -11.88 -30.47 -7.92
C GLU A 355 -10.76 -29.87 -7.06
N PRO A 356 -9.78 -30.69 -6.65
CA PRO A 356 -8.64 -30.19 -5.88
C PRO A 356 -7.77 -29.28 -6.75
N ILE A 357 -7.48 -28.06 -6.26
CA ILE A 357 -6.59 -27.14 -6.97
C ILE A 357 -5.17 -27.76 -7.03
N PRO A 358 -4.48 -27.63 -8.17
CA PRO A 358 -3.05 -27.94 -8.26
C PRO A 358 -2.22 -27.25 -7.17
N GLU A 359 -1.13 -27.90 -6.74
CA GLU A 359 -0.22 -27.32 -5.74
C GLU A 359 0.40 -26.00 -6.23
N GLU A 360 0.66 -25.90 -7.53
CA GLU A 360 1.30 -24.74 -8.16
C GLU A 360 0.51 -24.29 -9.40
N LEU A 361 0.16 -23.02 -9.41
CA LEU A 361 -0.46 -22.35 -10.56
C LEU A 361 0.57 -21.40 -11.17
N PHE A 362 0.79 -21.50 -12.48
CA PHE A 362 1.76 -20.71 -13.22
C PHE A 362 1.07 -19.84 -14.27
N ASP A 363 1.68 -18.68 -14.56
CA ASP A 363 1.27 -17.83 -15.67
C ASP A 363 1.67 -18.49 -16.99
N GLU A 364 0.90 -18.28 -18.05
CA GLU A 364 1.14 -18.91 -19.36
C GLU A 364 2.53 -18.57 -19.93
N GLU A 365 3.02 -17.36 -19.66
CA GLU A 365 4.33 -16.86 -20.11
C GLU A 365 5.50 -17.43 -19.29
N MET A 366 5.22 -18.05 -18.12
CA MET A 366 6.24 -18.50 -17.18
C MET A 366 6.79 -19.87 -17.55
N PHE A 367 8.12 -20.01 -17.51
CA PHE A 367 8.79 -21.29 -17.70
C PHE A 367 8.64 -22.15 -16.44
N GLN A 368 8.26 -23.42 -16.62
CA GLN A 368 8.19 -24.40 -15.54
C GLN A 368 9.48 -25.22 -15.54
N PHE A 369 10.15 -25.32 -14.40
CA PHE A 369 11.42 -26.06 -14.32
C PHE A 369 11.30 -27.58 -14.57
N THR A 370 10.08 -28.11 -14.55
CA THR A 370 9.76 -29.49 -14.92
C THR A 370 9.63 -29.69 -16.43
N SER A 371 9.39 -28.63 -17.19
CA SER A 371 9.27 -28.68 -18.65
C SER A 371 10.65 -28.77 -19.32
N PRO A 372 10.74 -29.33 -20.54
CA PRO A 372 12.01 -29.44 -21.26
C PRO A 372 12.66 -28.07 -21.48
N SER A 373 13.97 -28.07 -21.71
CA SER A 373 14.73 -26.83 -21.95
C SER A 373 14.18 -26.09 -23.17
N VAL A 374 14.18 -24.76 -23.11
CA VAL A 374 13.72 -23.92 -24.22
C VAL A 374 14.77 -23.94 -25.33
N GLU A 375 14.38 -24.40 -26.51
CA GLU A 375 15.15 -24.27 -27.74
C GLU A 375 14.67 -23.03 -28.49
N LEU A 376 15.56 -22.06 -28.70
CA LEU A 376 15.28 -20.87 -29.49
C LEU A 376 15.80 -21.13 -30.90
N GLU A 377 14.90 -21.32 -31.86
CA GLU A 377 15.28 -21.38 -33.27
C GLU A 377 15.92 -20.03 -33.63
N ALA A 378 17.16 -20.07 -34.13
CA ALA A 378 17.81 -18.86 -34.59
C ALA A 378 17.06 -18.38 -35.84
N GLU A 379 16.44 -17.20 -35.77
CA GLU A 379 15.89 -16.53 -36.95
C GLU A 379 17.04 -16.35 -37.95
N SER A 380 16.98 -17.11 -39.05
CA SER A 380 17.97 -17.19 -40.12
C SER A 380 18.01 -15.95 -41.00
#